data_AF-A0A7W3UJQ9-F1
#
_entry.id   AF-A0A7W3UJQ9-F1
#
_cell.length_a   1.000
_cell.length_b   1.000
_cell.length_c   1.000
_cell.angle_alpha   90.00
_cell.angle_beta   90.00
_cell.angle_gamma   90.00
#
_symmetry.space_group_name_H-M   'P 1'
#
loop_
_entity.id
_entity.type
_entity.pdbx_description
1 polymer ?
#
loop_
_entity_poly.entity_id
_entity_poly.type
_entity_poly.pdbx_seq_one_letter_code
_entity_poly.pdbx_strand_id
1 'polypeptide(L)'
;MTKDEVKAKWAVAKRMIALTDDEKNCNTAEDCSLAVIKTKLQIAISYLSQLDEHGSKYNMPFTGNQMKWALAKPTANDKVQKATEWCHQCYLLREEAYPKWNREEKTA
;
A
#
# COMPACT_ATOMS: atom_id res chain seq x y z
N MET A 1 -8.39 12.96 -9.31
CA MET A 1 -9.62 12.15 -9.14
C MET A 1 -10.35 12.67 -7.92
N THR A 2 -11.67 12.56 -7.85
CA THR A 2 -12.40 12.87 -6.61
C THR A 2 -12.05 11.86 -5.52
N LYS A 3 -12.25 12.21 -4.25
CA LYS A 3 -12.00 11.29 -3.12
C LYS A 3 -12.79 9.99 -3.25
N ASP A 4 -14.02 10.05 -3.77
CA ASP A 4 -14.86 8.86 -3.99
C ASP A 4 -14.33 7.97 -5.12
N GLU A 5 -13.83 8.57 -6.20
CA GLU A 5 -13.18 7.82 -7.29
C GLU A 5 -11.90 7.12 -6.81
N VAL A 6 -11.07 7.80 -6.00
CA VAL A 6 -9.86 7.19 -5.42
C VAL A 6 -10.24 6.04 -4.48
N LYS A 7 -11.26 6.24 -3.65
CA LYS A 7 -11.78 5.20 -2.76
C LYS A 7 -12.27 3.99 -3.55
N ALA A 8 -12.99 4.20 -4.65
CA ALA A 8 -13.47 3.13 -5.53
C ALA A 8 -12.31 2.37 -6.20
N LYS A 9 -11.31 3.09 -6.73
CA LYS A 9 -10.11 2.52 -7.35
C LYS A 9 -9.39 1.52 -6.43
N TRP A 10 -9.21 1.89 -5.16
CA TRP A 10 -8.45 1.06 -4.20
C TRP A 10 -9.32 0.09 -3.39
N ALA A 11 -10.64 0.09 -3.55
CA ALA A 11 -11.56 -0.71 -2.72
C ALA A 11 -11.24 -2.21 -2.75
N VAL A 12 -10.96 -2.76 -3.93
CA VAL A 12 -10.65 -4.20 -4.09
C VAL A 12 -9.33 -4.55 -3.40
N ALA A 13 -8.27 -3.76 -3.62
CA ALA A 13 -6.97 -3.99 -3.00
C ALA A 13 -7.05 -3.88 -1.47
N LYS A 14 -7.78 -2.89 -0.94
CA LYS A 14 -8.02 -2.72 0.49
C LYS A 14 -8.76 -3.90 1.13
N ARG A 15 -9.71 -4.52 0.42
CA ARG A 15 -10.38 -5.74 0.89
C ARG A 15 -9.43 -6.94 0.95
N MET A 16 -8.54 -7.09 -0.02
CA MET A 16 -7.59 -8.21 -0.07
C MET A 16 -6.55 -8.18 1.07
N ILE A 17 -6.21 -6.99 1.55
CA ILE A 17 -5.21 -6.78 2.63
C ILE A 17 -5.85 -6.53 3.99
N ALA A 18 -7.16 -6.74 4.13
CA ALA A 18 -7.79 -6.69 5.44
C ALA A 18 -7.19 -7.79 6.32
N LEU A 19 -6.80 -7.42 7.55
CA LEU A 19 -6.26 -8.35 8.53
C LEU A 19 -7.40 -9.17 9.15
N THR A 20 -7.23 -10.49 9.19
CA THR A 20 -8.07 -11.37 10.00
C THR A 20 -7.66 -11.29 11.47
N ASP A 21 -8.49 -11.79 12.39
CA ASP A 21 -8.15 -11.80 13.80
C ASP A 21 -6.98 -12.75 14.11
N ASP A 22 -6.85 -13.86 13.39
CA ASP A 22 -5.69 -14.76 13.49
C ASP A 22 -4.37 -14.08 13.11
N GLU A 23 -4.39 -13.28 12.03
CA GLU A 23 -3.23 -12.51 11.58
C GLU A 23 -2.86 -11.41 12.57
N LYS A 24 -3.84 -10.74 13.19
CA LYS A 24 -3.57 -9.75 14.25
C LYS A 24 -2.97 -10.39 15.50
N ASN A 25 -3.45 -11.57 15.85
CA ASN A 25 -3.02 -12.29 17.05
C ASN A 25 -1.70 -13.03 16.86
N CYS A 26 -1.21 -13.11 15.61
CA CYS A 26 0.12 -13.68 15.35
C CYS A 26 0.21 -15.14 15.82
N ASN A 27 -0.88 -15.90 15.67
CA ASN A 27 -1.02 -17.26 16.21
C ASN A 27 0.05 -18.23 15.68
N THR A 28 0.57 -17.96 14.47
CA THR A 28 1.72 -18.68 13.89
C THR A 28 2.73 -17.68 13.31
N ALA A 29 3.97 -18.15 13.08
CA ALA A 29 4.99 -17.36 12.38
C ALA A 29 4.57 -16.97 10.94
N GLU A 30 3.75 -17.81 10.30
CA GLU A 30 3.18 -17.52 8.98
C GLU A 30 2.14 -16.40 9.06
N ASP A 31 1.27 -16.44 10.08
CA ASP A 31 0.25 -15.41 10.31
C ASP A 31 0.89 -14.06 10.65
N CYS A 32 1.96 -14.05 11.47
CA CYS A 32 2.75 -12.85 11.71
C CYS A 32 3.36 -12.27 10.43
N SER A 33 3.96 -13.12 9.59
CA SER A 33 4.58 -12.67 8.35
C SER A 33 3.53 -12.10 7.38
N LEU A 34 2.36 -12.74 7.29
CA LEU A 34 1.25 -12.27 6.47
C LEU A 34 0.67 -10.96 7.00
N ALA A 35 0.58 -10.80 8.33
CA ALA A 35 0.16 -9.55 8.96
C ALA A 35 1.11 -8.39 8.63
N VAL A 36 2.43 -8.63 8.64
CA VAL A 36 3.42 -7.63 8.24
C VAL A 36 3.25 -7.26 6.76
N ILE A 37 3.11 -8.24 5.87
CA ILE A 37 2.90 -8.00 4.43
C ILE A 37 1.65 -7.15 4.19
N LYS A 38 0.52 -7.54 4.77
CA LYS A 38 -0.76 -6.82 4.65
C LYS A 38 -0.65 -5.39 5.18
N THR A 39 0.00 -5.19 6.33
CA THR A 39 0.22 -3.86 6.92
C THR A 39 1.07 -2.97 6.00
N LYS A 40 2.17 -3.51 5.44
CA LYS A 40 3.01 -2.76 4.50
C LYS A 40 2.26 -2.38 3.22
N LEU A 41 1.45 -3.28 2.68
CA LEU A 41 0.60 -3.00 1.52
C LEU A 41 -0.50 -1.97 1.82
N GLN A 42 -1.09 -2.00 3.02
CA GLN A 42 -2.07 -0.98 3.46
C GLN A 42 -1.45 0.42 3.46
N ILE A 43 -0.25 0.54 4.04
CA ILE A 43 0.49 1.81 4.06
C ILE A 43 0.86 2.25 2.64
N ALA A 44 1.36 1.33 1.81
CA ALA A 44 1.69 1.61 0.41
C ALA A 44 0.48 2.17 -0.36
N ILE A 45 -0.68 1.51 -0.27
CA ILE A 45 -1.92 1.96 -0.91
C ILE A 45 -2.38 3.31 -0.36
N SER A 46 -2.15 3.61 0.93
CA SER A 46 -2.44 4.93 1.49
C SER A 46 -1.62 6.03 0.82
N TYR A 47 -0.31 5.83 0.63
CA TYR A 47 0.54 6.79 -0.09
C TYR A 47 0.11 6.97 -1.55
N LEU A 48 -0.19 5.86 -2.24
CA LEU A 48 -0.67 5.93 -3.63
C LEU A 48 -2.04 6.60 -3.74
N SER A 49 -2.93 6.41 -2.76
CA SER A 49 -4.23 7.10 -2.69
C SER A 49 -4.04 8.62 -2.58
N GLN A 50 -3.10 9.08 -1.74
CA GLN A 50 -2.77 10.52 -1.66
C GLN A 50 -2.26 11.05 -3.00
N LEU A 51 -1.35 10.32 -3.67
CA LEU A 51 -0.89 10.70 -5.00
C LEU A 51 -2.05 10.84 -6.00
N ASP A 52 -3.03 9.92 -5.99
CA ASP A 52 -4.20 9.97 -6.86
C ASP A 52 -5.16 11.13 -6.54
N GLU A 53 -5.34 11.44 -5.24
CA GLU A 53 -6.17 12.57 -4.77
C GLU A 53 -5.62 13.90 -5.27
N HIS A 54 -4.29 14.07 -5.27
CA HIS A 54 -3.62 15.25 -5.79
C HIS A 54 -3.28 15.18 -7.28
N GLY A 55 -3.74 14.15 -8.00
CA GLY A 55 -3.52 14.00 -9.45
C GLY A 55 -2.04 13.86 -9.85
N SER A 56 -1.19 13.40 -8.93
CA SER A 56 0.23 13.18 -9.18
C SER A 56 0.43 11.99 -10.12
N LYS A 57 1.33 12.15 -11.09
CA LYS A 57 1.79 11.04 -11.93
C LYS A 57 2.86 10.25 -11.19
N TYR A 58 2.75 8.93 -11.22
CA TYR A 58 3.75 8.04 -10.64
C TYR A 58 3.79 6.71 -11.40
N ASN A 59 4.94 6.04 -11.32
CA ASN A 59 5.07 4.67 -11.77
C ASN A 59 4.67 3.72 -10.64
N MET A 60 3.77 2.79 -10.93
CA MET A 60 3.27 1.84 -9.94
C MET A 60 4.40 0.91 -9.46
N PRO A 61 4.75 0.88 -8.16
CA PRO A 61 5.88 0.07 -7.67
C PRO A 61 5.64 -1.45 -7.69
N PHE A 62 4.38 -1.87 -7.78
CA PHE A 62 3.98 -3.28 -7.84
C PHE A 62 2.68 -3.46 -8.62
N THR A 63 2.53 -4.62 -9.25
CA THR A 63 1.32 -5.02 -9.97
C THR A 63 0.33 -5.75 -9.07
N GLY A 64 -0.93 -5.85 -9.49
CA GLY A 64 -1.92 -6.68 -8.80
C GLY A 64 -1.53 -8.15 -8.70
N ASN A 65 -0.77 -8.68 -9.68
CA ASN A 65 -0.26 -10.05 -9.64
C ASN A 65 0.85 -10.22 -8.60
N GLN A 66 1.77 -9.25 -8.49
CA GLN A 66 2.80 -9.24 -7.44
C GLN A 66 2.18 -9.13 -6.04
N MET A 67 1.13 -8.33 -5.89
CA MET A 67 0.36 -8.25 -4.65
C MET A 67 -0.30 -9.60 -4.30
N LYS A 68 -0.96 -10.26 -5.25
CA LYS A 68 -1.55 -11.60 -5.05
C LYS A 68 -0.48 -12.62 -4.65
N TRP A 69 0.68 -12.59 -5.30
CA TRP A 69 1.82 -13.47 -4.97
C TRP A 69 2.33 -13.25 -3.54
N ALA A 70 2.45 -11.99 -3.10
CA ALA A 70 2.90 -11.67 -1.74
C ALA A 70 1.90 -12.12 -0.67
N LEU A 71 0.60 -12.13 -0.98
CA LEU A 71 -0.47 -12.58 -0.09
C LEU A 71 -0.71 -14.10 -0.12
N ALA A 72 -0.15 -14.81 -1.09
CA ALA A 72 -0.35 -16.26 -1.23
C ALA A 72 0.46 -17.01 -0.17
N LYS A 73 -0.15 -18.04 0.42
CA LYS A 73 0.55 -19.02 1.27
C LYS A 73 1.34 -20.02 0.40
N PRO A 74 2.50 -20.54 0.86
CA PRO A 74 3.13 -20.23 2.13
C PRO A 74 3.77 -18.83 2.15
N THR A 75 3.74 -18.17 3.31
CA THR A 75 4.42 -16.88 3.50
C THR A 75 5.90 -17.10 3.80
N ALA A 76 6.79 -16.44 3.05
CA ALA A 76 8.24 -16.53 3.21
C ALA A 76 8.88 -15.14 3.38
N ASN A 77 10.10 -15.11 3.93
CA ASN A 77 10.81 -13.88 4.27
C ASN A 77 11.04 -12.94 3.07
N ASP A 78 11.20 -13.51 1.87
CA ASP A 78 11.34 -12.77 0.62
C ASP A 78 10.08 -11.93 0.30
N LYS A 79 8.89 -12.46 0.59
CA LYS A 79 7.62 -11.73 0.41
C LYS A 79 7.50 -10.56 1.39
N VAL A 80 7.94 -10.74 2.63
CA VAL A 80 7.99 -9.67 3.64
C VAL A 80 8.95 -8.56 3.20
N GLN A 81 10.13 -8.93 2.70
CA GLN A 81 11.11 -7.99 2.18
C GLN A 81 10.53 -7.22 0.99
N LYS A 82 9.92 -7.90 0.01
CA LYS A 82 9.31 -7.26 -1.16
C LYS A 82 8.19 -6.29 -0.79
N ALA A 83 7.29 -6.68 0.11
CA ALA A 83 6.24 -5.79 0.60
C ALA A 83 6.82 -4.53 1.30
N THR A 84 7.93 -4.68 2.02
CA THR A 84 8.64 -3.57 2.67
C THR A 84 9.30 -2.64 1.65
N GLU A 85 9.96 -3.20 0.63
CA GLU A 85 10.55 -2.45 -0.49
C GLU A 85 9.48 -1.63 -1.22
N TRP A 86 8.35 -2.24 -1.58
CA TRP A 86 7.24 -1.55 -2.25
C TRP A 86 6.65 -0.43 -1.39
N CYS A 87 6.47 -0.68 -0.09
CA CYS A 87 6.01 0.34 0.85
C CYS A 87 6.97 1.54 0.88
N HIS A 88 8.28 1.27 0.91
CA HIS A 88 9.29 2.33 0.90
C HIS A 88 9.30 3.10 -0.42
N GLN A 89 9.19 2.42 -1.56
CA GLN A 89 9.07 3.08 -2.87
C GLN A 89 7.84 3.99 -2.95
N CYS A 90 6.68 3.54 -2.44
CA CYS A 90 5.47 4.36 -2.39
C CYS A 90 5.64 5.59 -1.48
N TYR A 91 6.35 5.44 -0.35
CA TYR A 91 6.71 6.56 0.52
C TYR A 91 7.56 7.59 -0.22
N LEU A 92 8.63 7.16 -0.90
CA LEU A 92 9.51 8.06 -1.64
C LEU A 92 8.76 8.85 -2.74
N LEU A 93 7.88 8.17 -3.49
CA LEU A 93 7.03 8.83 -4.49
C LEU A 93 6.15 9.93 -3.87
N ARG A 94 5.56 9.65 -2.69
CA ARG A 94 4.75 10.62 -1.97
C ARG A 94 5.60 11.80 -1.50
N GLU A 95 6.78 11.55 -0.92
CA GLU A 95 7.67 12.61 -0.45
C GLU A 95 8.17 13.50 -1.59
N GLU A 96 8.42 12.95 -2.77
CA GLU A 96 8.80 13.74 -3.95
C GLU A 96 7.66 14.68 -4.40
N ALA A 97 6.41 14.21 -4.31
CA ALA A 97 5.25 15.00 -4.72
C ALA A 97 4.77 16.00 -3.65
N TYR A 98 5.01 15.72 -2.36
CA TYR A 98 4.46 16.48 -1.24
C TYR A 98 4.78 17.99 -1.23
N PRO A 99 6.00 18.46 -1.56
CA PRO A 99 6.31 19.88 -1.59
C PRO A 99 5.46 20.67 -2.58
N LYS A 100 5.05 20.04 -3.69
CA LYS A 100 4.20 20.66 -4.71
C LYS A 100 2.79 20.87 -4.18
N TRP A 101 2.20 19.85 -3.56
CA TRP A 101 0.86 19.92 -2.97
C TRP A 101 0.80 20.96 -1.86
N ASN A 102 1.78 20.95 -0.95
CA ASN A 102 1.84 21.88 0.17
C ASN A 102 2.02 23.34 -0.30
N ARG A 103 2.61 23.57 -1.48
CA ARG A 103 2.67 24.91 -2.09
C ARG A 103 1.31 25.29 -2.67
N GLU A 104 0.69 24.39 -3.44
CA GLU A 104 -0.62 24.60 -4.05
C GLU A 104 -1.70 24.91 -3.00
N GLU A 105 -1.74 24.14 -1.90
CA GLU A 105 -2.66 24.33 -0.78
C GLU A 105 -2.44 25.63 0.00
N LYS A 106 -1.22 26.19 0.00
CA LYS A 106 -0.93 27.48 0.63
C LYS A 106 -1.28 28.68 -0.26
N THR A 107 -1.47 28.44 -1.56
CA THR A 107 -1.76 29.48 -2.56
C THR A 107 -3.20 29.47 -3.05
N ALA A 108 -4.00 28.46 -2.66
CA ALA A 108 -5.42 28.30 -2.96
C ALA A 108 -6.29 28.84 -1.82
#